data_AF-A0A946FBM7-F1
#
_entry.id   AF-A0A946FBM7-F1
#
_cell.length_a   1.000
_cell.length_b   1.000
_cell.length_c   1.000
_cell.angle_alpha   90.00
_cell.angle_beta   90.00
_cell.angle_gamma   90.00
#
_symmetry.space_group_name_H-M   'P 1'
#
loop_
_entity.id
_entity.type
_entity.pdbx_description
1 polymer ?
#
loop_
_entity_poly.entity_id
_entity_poly.type
_entity_poly.pdbx_seq_one_letter_code
_entity_poly.pdbx_strand_id
1 'polypeptide(L)'
;MKKRNLSRRDFVSGCALSLAAGTSISPIEAVAQNLLDPNALPSDYYPPTRQGMRGSHDGSFEMAHAMRDGQRWSAEDTGDREYDLVVVGGGISGLSAAYFFRKQHGPDARILILDNHDDF
;
A
#
# COMPACT_ATOMS: atom_id res chain seq x y z
N MET A 1 -27.88 -14.65 -21.72
CA MET A 1 -27.87 -14.44 -20.26
C MET A 1 -28.14 -12.98 -19.95
N LYS A 2 -29.22 -12.66 -19.22
CA LYS A 2 -29.55 -11.28 -18.82
C LYS A 2 -28.51 -10.80 -17.79
N LYS A 3 -27.77 -9.71 -18.07
CA LYS A 3 -26.94 -9.04 -17.05
C LYS A 3 -27.89 -8.49 -15.98
N ARG A 4 -27.83 -9.04 -14.77
CA ARG A 4 -28.52 -8.46 -13.60
C ARG A 4 -27.70 -7.25 -13.17
N ASN A 5 -28.29 -6.05 -13.25
CA ASN A 5 -27.68 -4.85 -12.67
C ASN A 5 -27.72 -4.99 -11.15
N LEU A 6 -26.60 -5.36 -10.55
CA LEU A 6 -26.40 -5.32 -9.10
C LEU A 6 -26.18 -3.86 -8.70
N SER A 7 -27.10 -3.28 -7.94
CA SER A 7 -26.89 -1.96 -7.36
C SER A 7 -25.89 -2.04 -6.21
N ARG A 8 -25.26 -0.91 -5.85
CA ARG A 8 -24.38 -0.82 -4.66
C ARG A 8 -25.10 -1.29 -3.39
N ARG A 9 -26.41 -1.03 -3.29
CA ARG A 9 -27.25 -1.46 -2.18
C ARG A 9 -27.44 -2.97 -2.16
N ASP A 10 -27.70 -3.59 -3.31
CA ASP A 10 -27.87 -5.06 -3.39
C ASP A 10 -26.58 -5.79 -2.99
N PHE A 11 -25.42 -5.24 -3.35
CA PHE A 11 -24.13 -5.76 -2.93
C PHE A 11 -23.91 -5.63 -1.42
N VAL A 12 -24.11 -4.43 -0.86
CA VAL A 12 -23.93 -4.17 0.59
C VAL A 12 -24.91 -4.99 1.43
N SER A 13 -26.18 -5.07 1.02
CA SER A 13 -27.19 -5.90 1.68
C SER A 13 -26.89 -7.39 1.55
N GLY A 14 -26.33 -7.83 0.41
CA GLY A 14 -25.84 -9.20 0.22
C GLY A 14 -24.69 -9.54 1.19
N CYS A 15 -23.69 -8.67 1.32
CA CYS A 15 -22.59 -8.85 2.28
C CYS A 15 -23.09 -8.88 3.73
N ALA A 16 -24.04 -8.02 4.08
CA ALA A 16 -24.66 -8.00 5.41
C ALA A 16 -25.44 -9.30 5.72
N LEU A 17 -26.15 -9.86 4.73
CA LEU A 17 -26.84 -11.14 4.86
C LEU A 17 -25.85 -12.32 4.98
N SER A 18 -24.71 -12.28 4.28
CA SER A 18 -23.65 -13.29 4.44
C SER A 18 -23.01 -13.27 5.83
N LEU A 19 -22.89 -12.10 6.46
CA LEU A 19 -22.45 -11.97 7.85
C LEU A 19 -23.49 -12.56 8.82
N ALA A 20 -24.77 -12.26 8.62
CA ALA A 20 -25.87 -12.74 9.46
C ALA A 20 -26.07 -14.28 9.42
N ALA A 21 -25.71 -14.94 8.31
CA ALA A 21 -25.98 -16.36 8.09
C ALA A 21 -24.89 -17.34 8.56
N GLY A 22 -23.74 -16.87 9.06
CA GLY A 22 -22.61 -17.78 9.36
C GLY A 22 -21.64 -17.38 10.47
N THR A 23 -21.64 -16.13 10.93
CA THR A 23 -20.85 -15.68 12.08
C THR A 23 -21.65 -14.57 12.75
N SER A 24 -22.44 -14.90 13.76
CA SER A 24 -23.44 -14.00 14.38
C SER A 24 -22.87 -12.72 15.02
N ILE A 25 -21.57 -12.50 14.89
CA ILE A 25 -20.87 -11.32 15.35
C ILE A 25 -19.91 -10.91 14.23
N SER A 26 -20.16 -9.77 13.59
CA SER A 26 -19.17 -9.21 12.68
C SER A 26 -17.91 -8.83 13.47
N PRO A 27 -16.71 -8.82 12.87
CA PRO A 27 -15.49 -8.40 13.56
C PRO A 27 -15.62 -7.02 14.23
N ILE A 28 -16.40 -6.11 13.64
CA ILE A 28 -16.68 -4.77 14.19
C ILE A 28 -17.55 -4.87 15.45
N GLU A 29 -18.58 -5.73 15.47
CA GLU A 29 -19.40 -5.96 16.66
C GLU A 29 -18.61 -6.70 17.75
N ALA A 30 -17.71 -7.61 17.38
CA ALA A 30 -16.82 -8.28 18.33
C ALA A 30 -15.84 -7.29 18.98
N VAL A 31 -15.29 -6.34 18.21
CA VAL A 31 -14.50 -5.21 18.74
C VAL A 31 -15.35 -4.32 19.64
N ALA A 32 -16.54 -3.91 19.18
CA ALA A 32 -17.41 -3.01 19.92
C ALA A 32 -17.93 -3.62 21.24
N GLN A 33 -18.15 -4.95 21.26
CA GLN A 33 -18.54 -5.71 22.44
C GLN A 33 -17.35 -6.24 23.25
N ASN A 34 -16.11 -5.87 22.87
CA ASN A 34 -14.87 -6.27 23.54
C ASN A 34 -14.71 -7.80 23.68
N LEU A 35 -15.23 -8.55 22.70
CA LEU A 35 -15.20 -10.01 22.63
C LEU A 35 -13.90 -10.55 22.00
N LEU A 36 -13.08 -9.66 21.44
CA LEU A 36 -11.73 -10.00 20.99
C LEU A 36 -10.79 -9.86 22.18
N ASP A 37 -10.08 -10.94 22.50
CA ASP A 37 -8.97 -10.86 23.47
C ASP A 37 -7.82 -10.06 22.82
N PRO A 38 -7.50 -8.85 23.31
CA PRO A 38 -6.42 -8.05 22.75
C PRO A 38 -5.03 -8.69 22.96
N ASN A 39 -4.94 -9.73 23.81
CA ASN A 39 -3.73 -10.52 24.03
C ASN A 39 -3.77 -11.90 23.34
N ALA A 40 -4.77 -12.17 22.48
CA ALA A 40 -4.84 -13.42 21.72
C ALA A 40 -3.62 -13.63 20.80
N LEU A 41 -2.94 -12.54 20.47
CA LEU A 41 -1.74 -12.54 19.66
C LEU A 41 -0.50 -12.42 20.56
N PRO A 42 0.58 -13.16 20.26
CA PRO A 42 1.85 -12.97 20.93
C PRO A 42 2.28 -11.50 20.97
N SER A 43 2.97 -11.08 22.03
CA SER A 43 3.45 -9.70 22.17
C SER A 43 4.43 -9.28 21.07
N ASP A 44 5.03 -10.24 20.37
CA ASP A 44 5.91 -10.09 19.22
C ASP A 44 5.20 -10.33 17.87
N TYR A 45 3.87 -10.48 17.87
CA TYR A 45 3.10 -10.71 16.66
C TYR A 45 3.00 -9.44 15.81
N TYR A 46 3.94 -9.32 14.88
CA TYR A 46 3.94 -8.31 13.84
C TYR A 46 4.01 -9.01 12.48
N PRO A 47 2.89 -9.26 11.79
CA PRO A 47 2.89 -9.97 10.51
C PRO A 47 3.91 -9.46 9.47
N PRO A 48 4.20 -8.14 9.38
CA PRO A 48 5.21 -7.64 8.45
C PRO A 48 6.63 -8.20 8.70
N THR A 49 7.06 -8.41 9.97
CA THR A 49 8.40 -8.97 10.25
C THR A 49 8.57 -10.39 9.73
N ARG A 50 7.48 -11.15 9.58
CA ARG A 50 7.52 -12.51 9.01
C ARG A 50 7.87 -12.55 7.53
N GLN A 51 7.62 -11.46 6.80
CA GLN A 51 7.91 -11.34 5.38
C GLN A 51 9.14 -10.47 5.10
N GLY A 52 9.83 -10.03 6.16
CA GLY A 52 10.92 -9.08 6.05
C GLY A 52 10.48 -7.67 5.65
N MET A 53 9.17 -7.38 5.70
CA MET A 53 8.62 -6.05 5.45
C MET A 53 8.70 -5.24 6.74
N ARG A 54 9.44 -4.15 6.75
CA ARG A 54 9.50 -3.20 7.87
C ARG A 54 8.31 -2.26 7.88
N GLY A 55 7.79 -1.90 6.71
CA GLY A 55 6.77 -0.86 6.57
C GLY A 55 7.33 0.50 7.00
N SER A 56 6.49 1.36 7.55
CA SER A 56 6.96 2.66 8.05
C SER A 56 7.86 2.48 9.27
N HIS A 57 9.06 3.05 9.22
CA HIS A 57 10.08 2.98 10.25
C HIS A 57 10.75 4.35 10.46
N ASP A 58 11.51 4.53 11.53
CA ASP A 58 12.29 5.74 11.77
C ASP A 58 13.19 6.02 10.54
N GLY A 59 13.16 7.24 10.02
CA GLY A 59 13.72 7.61 8.72
C GLY A 59 12.71 7.64 7.57
N SER A 60 11.74 6.73 7.52
CA SER A 60 10.81 6.60 6.38
C SER A 60 9.74 7.71 6.31
N PHE A 61 9.66 8.59 7.29
CA PHE A 61 8.69 9.68 7.32
C PHE A 61 9.32 11.03 7.65
N GLU A 62 10.59 11.06 8.03
CA GLU A 62 11.25 12.25 8.55
C GLU A 62 11.32 13.36 7.49
N MET A 63 11.69 13.01 6.25
CA MET A 63 11.76 13.98 5.16
C MET A 63 10.39 14.56 4.81
N ALA A 64 9.34 13.73 4.82
CA ALA A 64 7.97 14.20 4.60
C ALA A 64 7.49 15.15 5.72
N HIS A 65 7.82 14.83 6.98
CA HIS A 65 7.51 15.70 8.12
C HIS A 65 8.30 17.01 8.08
N ALA A 66 9.59 16.97 7.77
CA ALA A 66 10.41 18.15 7.59
C ALA A 66 9.84 19.06 6.49
N MET A 67 9.35 18.48 5.38
CA MET A 67 8.73 19.23 4.29
C MET A 67 7.44 19.91 4.75
N ARG A 68 6.58 19.18 5.47
CA ARG A 68 5.36 19.72 6.10
C ARG A 68 5.70 20.88 7.04
N ASP A 69 6.79 20.74 7.79
CA ASP A 69 7.25 21.72 8.78
C ASP A 69 8.01 22.91 8.15
N GLY A 70 8.06 22.97 6.81
CA GLY A 70 8.56 24.11 6.06
C GLY A 70 10.03 24.05 5.69
N GLN A 71 10.71 22.95 6.00
CA GLN A 71 12.07 22.70 5.51
C GLN A 71 12.04 22.60 3.98
N ARG A 72 13.04 23.21 3.35
CA ARG A 72 13.25 23.15 1.90
C ARG A 72 14.65 22.61 1.65
N TRP A 73 14.79 21.93 0.52
CA TRP A 73 16.06 21.42 0.03
C TRP A 73 16.35 22.06 -1.32
N SER A 74 17.63 22.38 -1.56
CA SER A 74 18.11 22.68 -2.91
C SER A 74 18.39 21.37 -3.62
N ALA A 75 17.87 21.24 -4.84
CA ALA A 75 18.31 20.16 -5.71
C ALA A 75 19.69 20.53 -6.27
N GLU A 76 20.62 19.59 -6.16
CA GLU A 76 21.90 19.65 -6.85
C GLU A 76 21.91 18.60 -7.95
N ASP A 77 22.58 18.91 -9.05
CA ASP A 77 22.84 17.92 -10.08
C ASP A 77 23.81 16.88 -9.51
N THR A 78 23.33 15.64 -9.38
CA THR A 78 24.11 14.51 -8.89
C THR A 78 25.11 14.00 -9.93
N GLY A 79 25.10 14.54 -11.16
CA GLY A 79 25.88 14.05 -12.29
C GLY A 79 25.34 12.73 -12.84
N ASP A 80 24.11 12.37 -12.47
CA ASP A 80 23.45 11.16 -12.94
C ASP A 80 23.15 11.24 -14.44
N ARG A 81 23.01 10.07 -15.06
CA ARG A 81 22.67 9.95 -16.48
C ARG A 81 21.20 10.33 -16.69
N GLU A 82 20.86 10.91 -17.84
CA GLU A 82 19.46 11.19 -18.19
C GLU A 82 18.57 9.94 -18.10
N TYR A 83 17.39 10.03 -17.49
CA TYR A 83 16.47 8.89 -17.43
C TYR A 83 15.34 9.09 -18.45
N ASP A 84 14.93 8.02 -19.13
CA ASP A 84 13.79 8.03 -20.05
C ASP A 84 12.46 8.10 -19.27
N LEU A 85 12.47 7.64 -18.01
CA LEU A 85 11.34 7.69 -17.09
C LEU A 85 11.83 7.81 -15.64
N VAL A 86 11.19 8.69 -14.87
CA VAL A 86 11.31 8.75 -13.40
C VAL A 86 9.96 8.37 -12.78
N VAL A 87 9.97 7.40 -11.87
CA VAL A 87 8.79 6.94 -11.12
C VAL A 87 9.02 7.25 -9.64
N VAL A 88 8.09 7.99 -9.03
CA VAL A 88 8.08 8.27 -7.59
C VAL A 88 7.06 7.35 -6.92
N GLY A 89 7.55 6.39 -6.14
CA GLY A 89 6.80 5.32 -5.49
C GLY A 89 7.00 3.96 -6.18
N GLY A 90 7.62 3.01 -5.47
CA GLY A 90 7.87 1.62 -5.84
C GLY A 90 6.72 0.65 -5.53
N GLY A 91 5.51 1.16 -5.29
CA GLY A 91 4.32 0.33 -5.15
C GLY A 91 3.88 -0.36 -6.44
N ILE A 92 2.80 -1.15 -6.38
CA ILE A 92 2.27 -1.91 -7.53
C ILE A 92 2.03 -1.03 -8.76
N SER A 93 1.51 0.18 -8.57
CA SER A 93 1.26 1.13 -9.65
C SER A 93 2.56 1.63 -10.30
N GLY A 94 3.57 1.98 -9.49
CA GLY A 94 4.87 2.46 -9.97
C GLY A 94 5.66 1.39 -10.70
N LEU A 95 5.74 0.18 -10.13
CA LEU A 95 6.37 -0.97 -10.78
C LEU A 95 5.64 -1.37 -12.07
N SER A 96 4.31 -1.27 -12.09
CA SER A 96 3.52 -1.49 -13.31
C SER A 96 3.85 -0.44 -14.37
N ALA A 97 3.94 0.85 -14.01
CA ALA A 97 4.31 1.91 -14.93
C ALA A 97 5.70 1.68 -15.52
N ALA A 98 6.69 1.37 -14.68
CA ALA A 98 8.05 1.04 -15.13
C ALA A 98 8.06 -0.20 -16.04
N TYR A 99 7.33 -1.25 -15.68
CA TYR A 99 7.22 -2.48 -16.47
C TYR A 99 6.64 -2.22 -17.86
N PHE A 100 5.49 -1.54 -17.94
CA PHE A 100 4.83 -1.26 -19.22
C PHE A 100 5.64 -0.29 -20.08
N PHE A 101 6.29 0.69 -19.46
CA PHE A 101 7.20 1.60 -20.16
C PHE A 101 8.36 0.83 -20.79
N ARG A 102 9.05 -0.02 -20.03
CA ARG A 102 10.15 -0.87 -20.53
C ARG A 102 9.68 -1.83 -21.62
N LYS A 103 8.48 -2.39 -21.48
CA LYS A 103 7.88 -3.27 -22.49
C LYS A 103 7.62 -2.55 -23.82
N GLN A 104 7.27 -1.27 -23.77
CA GLN A 104 6.99 -0.47 -24.96
C GLN A 104 8.26 0.11 -25.60
N HIS A 105 9.25 0.51 -24.80
CA HIS A 105 10.43 1.26 -25.26
C HIS A 105 11.70 0.40 -25.36
N GLY A 106 11.64 -0.87 -24.93
CA GLY A 106 12.75 -1.82 -25.05
C GLY A 106 13.57 -1.97 -23.76
N PRO A 107 14.47 -2.98 -23.74
CA PRO A 107 15.23 -3.34 -22.55
C PRO A 107 16.26 -2.28 -22.13
N ASP A 108 16.66 -1.40 -23.05
CA ASP A 108 17.68 -0.36 -22.86
C ASP A 108 17.13 0.93 -22.24
N ALA A 109 15.81 1.04 -22.07
CA ALA A 109 15.18 2.17 -21.40
C ALA A 109 15.71 2.33 -19.97
N ARG A 110 16.20 3.53 -19.64
CA ARG A 110 16.71 3.89 -18.33
C ARG A 110 15.58 4.45 -17.48
N ILE A 111 15.19 3.67 -16.47
CA ILE A 111 14.08 4.01 -15.58
C ILE A 111 14.62 4.19 -14.16
N LEU A 112 14.43 5.38 -13.60
CA LEU A 112 14.72 5.66 -12.19
C LEU A 112 13.45 5.44 -11.37
N ILE A 113 13.52 4.61 -10.34
CA ILE A 113 12.42 4.40 -9.40
C ILE A 113 12.89 4.87 -8.03
N LEU A 114 12.12 5.78 -7.43
CA LEU A 114 12.39 6.35 -6.12
C LEU A 114 11.31 5.88 -5.14
N ASP A 115 11.70 5.07 -4.16
CA ASP A 115 10.85 4.81 -2.99
C ASP A 115 11.62 5.15 -1.72
N ASN A 116 10.88 5.55 -0.70
CA ASN A 116 11.44 5.90 0.59
C ASN A 116 11.52 4.68 1.53
N HIS A 117 10.76 3.62 1.25
CA HIS A 117 10.89 2.35 1.95
C HIS A 117 11.94 1.47 1.27
N ASP A 118 12.70 0.75 2.08
CA ASP A 118 13.69 -0.21 1.63
C ASP A 118 13.13 -1.64 1.45
N ASP A 119 11.83 -1.81 1.71
CA ASP A 119 11.10 -3.07 1.57
C ASP A 119 10.55 -3.28 0.14
N PHE A 120 11.42 -3.26 -0.87
CA PHE A 120 11.08 -3.61 -2.26
C PHE A 120 12.24 -4.25 -3.02
#